data_AF-A0A2M8PLV8-F1
#
_entry.id   AF-A0A2M8PLV8-F1
#
_cell.length_a   1.000
_cell.length_b   1.000
_cell.length_c   1.000
_cell.angle_alpha   90.00
_cell.angle_beta   90.00
_cell.angle_gamma   90.00
#
_symmetry.space_group_name_H-M   'P 1'
#
loop_
_entity.id
_entity.type
_entity.pdbx_description
1 polymer ?
#
loop_
_entity_poly.entity_id
_entity_poly.type
_entity_poly.pdbx_seq_one_letter_code
_entity_poly.pdbx_strand_id
1 'polypeptide(L)' 'LATLTHTPSPMKFLSELLKRPDNERPFVLIPVGYPAEDACVPKISKKSLDEIMIVYD' A
#
# COMPACT_ATOMS: atom_id res chain seq x y z
N LEU A 1 -7.51 2.00 13.76
CA LEU A 1 -6.29 1.47 13.11
C LEU A 1 -6.23 1.99 11.69
N ALA A 2 -5.07 2.42 11.22
CA ALA A 2 -4.81 2.90 9.87
C ALA A 2 -3.52 2.28 9.31
N THR A 3 -3.37 2.31 7.98
CA THR A 3 -2.19 1.84 7.26
C THR A 3 -1.98 2.63 5.96
N LEU A 4 -0.80 2.51 5.36
CA LEU A 4 -0.44 3.11 4.07
C LEU A 4 0.25 2.06 3.19
N THR A 5 -0.30 1.78 2.02
CA THR A 5 0.39 0.98 1.00
C THR A 5 1.59 1.76 0.47
N HIS A 6 2.81 1.30 0.75
CA HIS A 6 4.03 1.96 0.31
C HIS A 6 4.98 1.01 -0.43
N THR A 7 5.46 1.42 -1.60
CA THR A 7 6.44 0.69 -2.43
C THR A 7 7.69 1.56 -2.63
N PRO A 8 8.56 1.70 -1.61
CA PRO A 8 9.71 2.60 -1.65
C PRO A 8 10.74 2.14 -2.68
N SER A 9 11.16 2.98 -3.62
CA SER A 9 12.28 2.64 -4.51
C SER A 9 13.58 3.30 -4.02
N PRO A 10 14.68 2.55 -3.81
CA PRO A 10 14.85 1.10 -4.03
C PRO A 10 14.47 0.22 -2.82
N MET A 11 13.74 -0.90 -3.03
CA MET A 11 13.35 -1.85 -1.95
C MET A 11 14.43 -2.89 -1.60
N LYS A 12 15.50 -3.02 -2.39
CA LYS A 12 16.49 -4.11 -2.27
C LYS A 12 17.11 -4.18 -0.86
N PHE A 13 17.31 -3.03 -0.20
CA PHE A 13 17.87 -2.99 1.15
C PHE A 13 17.06 -3.80 2.17
N LEU A 14 15.74 -3.94 1.98
CA LEU A 14 14.87 -4.71 2.88
C LEU A 14 15.19 -6.20 2.85
N SER A 15 15.56 -6.75 1.69
CA SER A 15 15.96 -8.15 1.56
C SER A 15 17.20 -8.43 2.41
N GLU A 16 18.21 -7.56 2.34
CA GLU A 16 19.46 -7.68 3.10
C GLU A 16 19.22 -7.48 4.60
N LEU A 17 18.51 -6.40 4.97
CA LEU A 17 18.22 -6.04 6.35
C LEU A 17 17.42 -7.13 7.09
N LEU A 18 16.40 -7.68 6.44
CA LEU A 18 15.52 -8.71 7.01
C LEU A 18 16.01 -10.13 6.73
N LYS A 19 17.19 -10.28 6.09
CA LYS A 19 17.80 -11.56 5.75
C LYS A 19 16.86 -12.49 4.98
N ARG A 20 16.13 -11.94 4.00
CA ARG A 20 15.25 -12.73 3.14
C ARG A 20 16.07 -13.51 2.12
N PRO A 21 15.68 -14.76 1.79
CA PRO A 21 16.41 -15.58 0.83
C PRO A 21 16.28 -15.04 -0.59
N ASP A 22 17.17 -15.48 -1.47
CA ASP A 22 17.28 -14.97 -2.85
C ASP A 22 16.05 -15.24 -3.73
N ASN A 23 15.17 -16.16 -3.33
CA ASN A 23 13.91 -16.43 -4.03
C ASN A 23 12.78 -15.48 -3.60
N GLU A 24 13.01 -14.61 -2.62
CA GLU A 24 12.01 -13.65 -2.15
C GLU A 24 12.31 -12.21 -2.58
N ARG A 25 11.26 -11.46 -2.86
CA ARG A 25 11.33 -10.04 -3.25
C ARG A 25 10.33 -9.24 -2.42
N PRO A 26 10.75 -8.14 -1.78
CA PRO A 26 9.83 -7.20 -1.16
C PRO A 26 8.83 -6.69 -2.18
N PHE A 27 7.54 -6.70 -1.84
CA PHE A 27 6.45 -6.28 -2.74
C PHE A 27 5.81 -4.97 -2.25
N VAL A 28 5.36 -4.95 -1.00
CA VAL A 28 4.71 -3.79 -0.39
C VAL A 28 5.12 -3.70 1.08
N LEU A 29 5.33 -2.47 1.56
CA LEU A 29 5.43 -2.15 2.98
C LEU A 29 4.08 -1.62 3.49
N ILE A 30 3.63 -2.16 4.62
CA ILE A 30 2.35 -1.84 5.27
C ILE A 30 2.67 -1.36 6.71
N PRO A 31 2.89 -0.06 6.95
CA PRO A 31 2.94 0.47 8.31
C PRO A 31 1.57 0.34 8.97
N VAL A 32 1.50 -0.08 10.23
CA VAL A 32 0.24 -0.33 10.94
C VAL A 32 0.25 0.36 12.29
N GLY A 33 -0.84 1.07 12.62
CA GLY A 33 -0.95 1.75 13.90
C GLY A 33 -2.24 2.56 14.06
N TYR A 34 -2.39 3.23 15.19
CA TYR A 34 -3.41 4.25 15.35
C TYR A 34 -2.93 5.56 14.71
N PRO A 35 -3.79 6.27 13.96
CA PRO A 35 -3.42 7.59 13.42
C PRO A 35 -3.16 8.57 14.57
N ALA A 36 -2.30 9.56 14.33
CA ALA A 36 -2.21 10.72 15.21
C ALA A 36 -3.56 11.45 15.29
N GLU A 37 -3.80 12.19 16.37
CA GLU A 37 -5.07 12.91 16.58
C GLU A 37 -5.37 13.94 15.47
N ASP A 38 -4.33 14.52 14.88
CA ASP A 38 -4.37 15.52 13.82
C ASP A 38 -4.05 14.97 12.42
N ALA A 39 -4.08 13.63 12.26
CA ALA A 39 -3.78 13.01 10.98
C ALA A 39 -4.72 13.49 9.87
N CYS A 40 -4.16 14.05 8.82
CA CYS A 40 -4.89 14.50 7.64
C CYS A 40 -4.83 13.47 6.51
N VAL A 41 -5.88 13.45 5.68
CA VAL A 41 -5.93 12.66 4.44
C VAL A 41 -6.22 13.57 3.25
N PRO A 42 -5.72 13.26 2.04
CA PRO A 42 -6.07 14.04 0.86
C PRO A 42 -7.56 13.89 0.54
N LYS A 43 -8.18 14.97 0.04
CA LYS A 43 -9.58 14.98 -0.37
C LYS A 43 -9.74 14.32 -1.75
N ILE A 44 -9.73 12.99 -1.78
CA ILE A 44 -9.93 12.17 -2.99
C ILE A 44 -11.25 11.39 -2.92
N SER A 45 -11.84 11.08 -4.08
CA SER A 45 -13.03 10.24 -4.20
C SER A 45 -12.71 8.94 -4.95
N LYS A 46 -13.50 7.89 -4.70
CA LYS A 46 -13.47 6.68 -5.52
C LYS A 46 -14.24 6.93 -6.82
N LYS A 47 -13.90 6.16 -7.86
CA LYS A 47 -14.71 6.05 -9.08
C LYS A 47 -16.11 5.55 -8.75
N SER A 48 -17.11 5.98 -9.50
CA SER A 48 -18.47 5.44 -9.40
C SER A 48 -18.53 4.02 -9.97
N LEU A 49 -19.64 3.31 -9.72
CA LEU A 49 -19.79 1.91 -10.14
C LEU A 49 -19.77 1.76 -11.66
N ASP A 50 -20.45 2.65 -12.37
CA ASP A 50 -20.52 2.72 -13.83
C ASP A 50 -19.16 2.98 -14.49
N GLU A 51 -18.19 3.57 -13.78
CA GLU A 51 -16.82 3.75 -14.28
C GLU A 51 -15.97 2.48 -14.18
N ILE A 52 -16.39 1.47 -13.41
CA ILE A 52 -15.57 0.28 -13.11
C ILE A 52 -16.28 -1.06 -13.38
N MET A 53 -17.58 -1.05 -13.69
CA MET A 53 -18.39 -2.25 -13.91
C MET A 53 -18.98 -2.26 -15.32
N ILE A 54 -18.79 -3.38 -16.03
CA ILE A 54 -19.39 -3.66 -17.33
C ILE A 54 -20.31 -4.87 -17.16
N VAL A 55 -21.55 -4.77 -17.64
CA VAL A 55 -22.53 -5.85 -17.64
C VAL A 55 -22.71 -6.36 -19.07
N TYR A 56 -22.71 -7.68 -19.23
CA TYR A 56 -23.01 -8.36 -20.49
C TYR A 56 -24.30 -9.16 -20.31
N ASP A 57 -25.11 -9.22 -21.37
CA ASP A 57 -26.34 -10.02 -21.43
C ASP A 57 -26.06 -11.51 -21.70
#